data_AF-A0A7C7WJE1-F1
#
_entry.id   AF-A0A7C7WJE1-F1
#
_cell.length_a   1.000
_cell.length_b   1.000
_cell.length_c   1.000
_cell.angle_alpha   90.00
_cell.angle_beta   90.00
_cell.angle_gamma   90.00
#
_symmetry.space_group_name_H-M   'P 1'
#
loop_
_entity.id
_entity.type
_entity.pdbx_description
1 polymer ?
#
loop_
_entity_poly.entity_id
_entity_poly.type
_entity_poly.pdbx_seq_one_letter_code
_entity_poly.pdbx_strand_id
1 'polypeptide(L)'
;MLVLVPAVAYAQDEVSQEMFTVNNTWMLVATFLVFIMHLGFATLEAGLTRSKNTVNILFKNTAIVAIGLLTYAFVGFNLMYPG
;
A
#
# COMPACT_ATOMS: atom_id res chain seq x y z
N MET A 1 -42.60 -3.99 -32.20
CA MET A 1 -41.19 -3.71 -32.50
C MET A 1 -40.57 -3.15 -31.23
N LEU A 2 -40.47 -3.94 -30.16
CA LEU A 2 -39.53 -5.04 -29.94
C LEU A 2 -38.12 -4.48 -29.63
N VAL A 3 -37.78 -4.58 -28.34
CA VAL A 3 -36.44 -4.49 -27.71
C VAL A 3 -35.85 -3.08 -27.60
N LEU A 4 -35.44 -2.68 -26.38
CA LEU A 4 -34.25 -1.88 -26.01
C LEU A 4 -34.37 -1.10 -24.68
N VAL A 5 -35.34 -1.44 -23.84
CA VAL A 5 -35.21 -1.33 -22.37
C VAL A 5 -35.32 -2.76 -21.86
N PRO A 6 -34.35 -3.37 -21.15
CA PRO A 6 -33.25 -2.78 -20.38
C PRO A 6 -31.87 -3.42 -20.72
N ALA A 7 -30.87 -2.60 -21.04
CA ALA A 7 -29.48 -3.05 -20.90
C ALA A 7 -29.14 -3.09 -19.41
N VAL A 8 -29.60 -4.16 -18.76
CA VAL A 8 -29.12 -4.67 -17.46
C VAL A 8 -27.70 -5.19 -17.63
N ALA A 9 -26.82 -4.38 -18.21
CA ALA A 9 -25.41 -4.68 -18.39
C ALA A 9 -24.56 -3.93 -17.34
N TYR A 10 -25.14 -3.67 -16.16
CA TYR A 10 -24.36 -3.85 -14.95
C TYR A 10 -24.19 -5.36 -14.79
N ALA A 11 -23.26 -5.93 -15.56
CA ALA A 11 -22.48 -7.04 -15.05
C ALA A 11 -21.68 -6.47 -13.86
N GLN A 12 -22.38 -6.26 -12.75
CA GLN A 12 -21.80 -6.42 -11.45
C GLN A 12 -21.41 -7.90 -11.47
N ASP A 13 -20.16 -8.20 -11.82
CA ASP A 13 -19.55 -9.41 -11.31
C ASP A 13 -19.83 -9.35 -9.82
N GLU A 14 -20.77 -10.16 -9.33
CA GLU A 14 -21.08 -10.23 -7.93
C GLU A 14 -19.80 -10.71 -7.26
N VAL A 15 -18.95 -9.77 -6.84
CA VAL A 15 -17.86 -10.05 -5.92
C VAL A 15 -18.57 -10.54 -4.68
N SER A 16 -18.65 -11.86 -4.56
CA SER A 16 -19.25 -12.53 -3.42
C SER A 16 -18.65 -11.91 -2.16
N GLN A 17 -19.49 -11.63 -1.15
CA GLN A 17 -19.04 -10.99 0.10
C GLN A 17 -17.80 -11.70 0.69
N GLU A 18 -17.71 -13.01 0.47
CA GLU A 18 -16.55 -13.83 0.78
C GLU A 18 -15.30 -13.43 -0.01
N MET A 19 -15.38 -13.30 -1.33
CA MET A 19 -14.26 -12.84 -2.17
C MET A 19 -13.85 -11.40 -1.84
N PHE A 20 -14.80 -10.50 -1.54
CA PHE A 20 -14.46 -9.14 -1.11
C PHE A 20 -13.64 -9.14 0.20
N THR A 21 -14.06 -9.94 1.17
CA THR A 21 -13.39 -10.07 2.47
C THR A 21 -12.01 -10.70 2.34
N VAL A 22 -11.89 -11.77 1.54
CA VAL A 22 -10.62 -12.45 1.27
C VAL A 22 -9.64 -11.52 0.54
N ASN A 23 -10.09 -10.83 -0.50
CA ASN A 23 -9.24 -9.90 -1.25
C ASN A 23 -8.77 -8.73 -0.38
N ASN A 24 -9.64 -8.14 0.44
CA ASN A 24 -9.26 -7.05 1.34
C ASN A 24 -8.25 -7.53 2.41
N THR A 25 -8.50 -8.68 3.02
CA THR A 25 -7.58 -9.29 4.00
C THR A 25 -6.22 -9.57 3.36
N TRP A 26 -6.21 -10.11 2.14
CA TRP A 26 -4.97 -10.35 1.39
C TRP A 26 -4.23 -9.05 1.09
N MET A 27 -4.92 -7.99 0.67
CA MET A 27 -4.29 -6.68 0.46
C MET A 27 -3.67 -6.11 1.75
N LEU A 28 -4.34 -6.26 2.89
CA LEU A 28 -3.79 -5.82 4.18
C LEU A 28 -2.54 -6.61 4.57
N VAL A 29 -2.55 -7.94 4.36
CA VAL A 29 -1.38 -8.80 4.59
C VAL A 29 -0.23 -8.44 3.66
N ALA A 30 -0.50 -8.26 2.36
CA ALA A 30 0.50 -7.83 1.39
C ALA A 30 1.11 -6.47 1.77
N THR A 31 0.27 -5.51 2.20
CA THR A 31 0.73 -4.20 2.68
C THR A 31 1.65 -4.33 3.91
N PHE A 32 1.31 -5.21 4.85
CA PHE A 32 2.15 -5.48 6.02
C PHE A 32 3.53 -6.04 5.64
N LEU A 33 3.58 -6.98 4.67
CA LEU A 33 4.85 -7.54 4.18
C LEU A 33 5.73 -6.47 3.53
N VAL A 34 5.16 -5.53 2.77
CA VAL A 34 5.90 -4.42 2.17
C VAL A 34 6.46 -3.46 3.24
N PHE A 35 5.73 -3.26 4.34
CA PHE A 35 6.19 -2.43 5.46
C PHE A 35 7.44 -3.01 6.14
N ILE A 36 7.49 -4.34 6.30
CA ILE A 36 8.67 -5.05 6.85
C ILE A 36 9.90 -4.87 5.95
N MET A 37 9.73 -4.68 4.64
CA MET A 37 10.84 -4.51 3.70
C MET A 37 11.65 -3.24 3.97
N HIS A 38 11.00 -2.16 4.43
CA HIS A 38 11.69 -0.92 4.79
C HIS A 38 12.49 -1.09 6.09
N LEU A 39 11.94 -1.81 7.07
CA LEU A 39 12.65 -2.17 8.30
C LEU A 39 13.84 -3.11 8.04
N GLY A 40 13.68 -4.05 7.11
CA GLY A 40 14.75 -4.93 6.64
C GLY A 40 15.94 -4.15 6.08
N PHE A 41 15.70 -3.22 5.15
CA PHE A 41 16.75 -2.34 4.62
C PHE A 41 17.40 -1.48 5.71
N ALA A 42 16.62 -0.96 6.66
CA ALA A 42 17.13 -0.19 7.79
C ALA A 42 18.18 -0.97 8.60
N THR A 43 17.90 -2.24 8.90
CA THR A 43 18.81 -3.09 9.67
C THR A 43 20.08 -3.45 8.91
N LEU A 44 20.01 -3.62 7.58
CA LEU A 44 21.17 -3.88 6.74
C LEU A 44 22.08 -2.66 6.62
N GLU A 45 21.52 -1.46 6.40
CA GLU A 45 22.28 -0.20 6.36
C GLU A 45 22.89 0.15 7.73
N ALA A 46 22.16 -0.12 8.81
CA ALA A 46 22.64 0.06 10.18
C ALA A 46 23.77 -0.92 10.56
N GLY A 47 23.70 -2.17 10.09
CA GLY A 47 24.66 -3.23 10.40
C GLY A 47 25.97 -3.14 9.61
N LEU A 48 25.94 -2.59 8.40
CA LEU A 48 27.12 -2.39 7.56
C LEU A 48 27.88 -1.08 7.85
N THR A 49 27.33 -0.23 8.73
CA THR A 49 27.91 1.07 9.05
C THR A 49 28.49 1.11 10.47
N ARG A 50 29.44 2.03 10.68
CA ARG A 50 30.16 2.15 11.95
C ARG A 50 29.19 2.49 13.09
N SER A 51 29.26 1.78 14.22
CA SER A 51 28.29 1.92 15.34
C SER A 51 28.07 3.35 15.83
N LYS A 52 29.08 4.22 15.69
CA LYS A 52 29.02 5.63 16.09
C LYS A 52 28.00 6.45 15.27
N ASN A 53 27.64 6.01 14.06
CA ASN A 53 26.70 6.70 13.17
C ASN A 53 25.39 5.92 12.92
N THR A 54 25.28 4.70 13.43
CA THR A 54 24.12 3.81 13.23
C THR A 54 22.80 4.45 13.69
N VAL A 55 22.80 5.19 14.80
CA VAL A 55 21.62 5.91 15.31
C VAL A 55 21.11 6.96 14.31
N ASN A 56 22.03 7.67 13.66
CA ASN A 56 21.67 8.73 12.71
C ASN A 56 21.14 8.16 11.39
N ILE A 57 21.54 6.94 11.03
CA ILE A 57 21.06 6.22 9.84
C ILE A 57 19.67 5.63 10.10
N LEU A 58 19.48 4.97 11.23
CA LEU A 58 18.16 4.45 11.64
C LEU A 58 17.12 5.56 11.73
N PHE A 59 17.48 6.73 12.27
CA PHE A 59 16.57 7.85 12.38
C PHE A 59 16.09 8.36 11.01
N LYS A 60 17.00 8.47 10.03
CA LYS A 60 16.64 8.86 8.65
C LYS A 60 15.79 7.80 7.95
N ASN A 61 16.11 6.52 8.16
CA ASN A 61 15.37 5.42 7.54
C ASN A 61 13.92 5.36 8.05
N THR A 62 13.71 5.48 9.37
CA THR A 62 12.36 5.57 9.95
C THR A 62 11.61 6.85 9.51
N ALA A 63 12.30 7.99 9.43
CA ALA A 63 11.71 9.24 8.97
C ALA A 63 11.21 9.15 7.52
N ILE A 64 11.94 8.47 6.63
CA ILE A 64 11.54 8.28 5.22
C ILE A 64 10.27 7.42 5.11
N VAL A 65 10.14 6.35 5.91
CA VAL A 65 8.90 5.54 5.95
C VAL A 65 7.70 6.39 6.39
N ALA A 66 7.86 7.17 7.47
CA ALA A 66 6.78 8.02 7.99
C ALA A 66 6.39 9.12 7.00
N ILE A 67 7.37 9.82 6.44
CA ILE A 67 7.15 10.89 5.44
C ILE A 67 6.58 10.31 4.15
N GLY A 68 7.04 9.13 3.72
CA GLY A 68 6.52 8.42 2.55
C GLY A 68 5.05 8.05 2.72
N LEU A 69 4.66 7.51 3.88
CA LEU A 69 3.26 7.20 4.18
C LEU A 69 2.39 8.46 4.21
N LEU A 70 2.86 9.52 4.87
CA LEU A 70 2.15 10.79 4.97
C LEU A 70 1.99 11.43 3.59
N THR A 71 3.06 11.49 2.79
CA THR A 71 3.03 12.06 1.44
C THR A 71 2.12 11.25 0.51
N TYR A 72 2.11 9.93 0.65
CA TYR A 72 1.19 9.07 -0.11
C TYR A 72 -0.28 9.30 0.32
N ALA A 73 -0.55 9.49 1.60
CA ALA A 73 -1.90 9.80 2.09
C ALA A 73 -2.40 11.18 1.62
N PHE A 74 -1.55 12.21 1.62
CA PHE A 74 -1.96 13.58 1.27
C PHE A 74 -1.95 13.85 -0.24
N VAL A 75 -0.93 13.37 -0.96
CA VAL A 75 -0.72 13.70 -2.38
C VAL A 75 -0.80 12.44 -3.25
N GLY A 76 -0.29 11.30 -2.79
CA GLY A 76 -0.28 10.06 -3.56
C GLY A 76 -1.68 9.53 -3.91
N PHE A 77 -2.65 9.62 -3.00
CA PHE A 77 -4.04 9.25 -3.28
C PHE A 77 -4.69 10.14 -4.34
N ASN A 78 -4.40 11.45 -4.32
CA ASN A 78 -4.91 12.40 -5.31
C ASN A 78 -4.20 12.28 -6.67
N LEU A 79 -2.94 11.82 -6.69
CA LEU A 79 -2.14 11.72 -7.92
C LEU A 79 -2.26 10.35 -8.62
N MET A 80 -2.48 9.26 -7.89
CA MET A 80 -2.59 7.91 -8.45
C MET A 80 -4.01 7.58 -8.95
N TYR A 81 -5.02 8.24 -8.41
CA TYR A 81 -6.37 8.29 -8.96
C TYR A 81 -6.74 9.76 -9.28
N PRO A 82 -6.17 10.35 -10.34
CA PRO A 82 -6.81 11.49 -10.96
C PRO A 82 -8.10 10.93 -11.59
N GLY A 83 -9.24 11.55 -11.32
CA GLY A 83 -10.54 11.11 -11.87
C GLY A 83 -10.49 10.83 -13.37
#